data_AF-A0A6B1D1I9-F1
#
_entry.id   AF-A0A6B1D1I9-F1
#
_cell.length_a   1.000
_cell.length_b   1.000
_cell.length_c   1.000
_cell.angle_alpha   90.00
_cell.angle_beta   90.00
_cell.angle_gamma   90.00
#
_symmetry.space_group_name_H-M   'P 1'
#
loop_
_entity.id
_entity.type
_entity.pdbx_description
1 polymer ?
#
loop_
_entity_poly.entity_id
_entity_poly.type
_entity_poly.pdbx_seq_one_letter_code
_entity_poly.pdbx_strand_id
1 'polypeptide(L)'
;MSQQQPTTAGAESRRKADSSIPTERSPRELHFTQEVIDTAQHYGWQPFHLRDRESAAIVRGRGFPDLVLFREDQLIIAELKRDESSQLSADQVGWLNAFRQHVPAYEWRPRDWDEIEKVLRHGGVVQSDGKTPPSGRRHLGTNQIPRNFHSVIQGLAETIEDKEFDRGDRSRLRRMDPDNPDTAAFWRLLVRAGMPEDPDISKWGLIIHGMALMSHGAELAHNPRISIGRALYQGGGQRVPFYSEKRLSTLLAARDPTLHRLLARLFRMLSAEGCAFNWFEMTRFILYEGYDEGGADQIRVEIAREYYRTERQNTPSE
;
A
#
# COMPACT_ATOMS: atom_id res chain seq x y z
N MET A 1 36.83 88.35 -38.98
CA MET A 1 38.30 88.57 -39.05
C MET A 1 38.94 87.81 -37.89
N SER A 2 40.10 87.19 -38.13
CA SER A 2 40.91 86.39 -37.17
C SER A 2 40.17 85.19 -36.54
N GLN A 3 40.64 83.94 -36.66
CA GLN A 3 41.93 83.38 -36.20
C GLN A 3 42.08 83.60 -34.67
N GLN A 4 42.39 82.60 -33.83
CA GLN A 4 43.34 81.52 -34.07
C GLN A 4 42.90 80.12 -33.55
N GLN A 5 43.53 79.13 -34.16
CA GLN A 5 43.57 77.67 -33.94
C GLN A 5 44.94 77.33 -33.24
N PRO A 6 45.46 76.08 -33.14
CA PRO A 6 44.88 74.74 -32.84
C PRO A 6 45.81 73.90 -31.88
N THR A 7 45.80 72.55 -31.99
CA THR A 7 46.86 71.54 -31.61
C THR A 7 47.00 71.13 -30.13
N THR A 8 47.45 69.93 -29.69
CA THR A 8 47.69 68.54 -30.22
C THR A 8 48.05 67.65 -28.99
N ALA A 9 48.06 66.30 -28.93
CA ALA A 9 47.47 65.18 -29.70
C ALA A 9 47.76 63.84 -28.94
N GLY A 10 47.15 62.72 -29.35
CA GLY A 10 47.44 61.37 -28.81
C GLY A 10 46.21 60.45 -28.90
N ALA A 11 46.00 59.69 -29.98
CA ALA A 11 46.66 58.44 -30.36
C ALA A 11 45.97 57.18 -29.76
N GLU A 12 45.82 56.16 -30.60
CA GLU A 12 45.03 54.95 -30.38
C GLU A 12 45.68 53.99 -29.35
N SER A 13 44.87 53.21 -28.59
CA SER A 13 44.89 51.72 -28.67
C SER A 13 43.99 51.01 -27.63
N ARG A 14 43.49 49.82 -28.03
CA ARG A 14 43.15 48.62 -27.20
C ARG A 14 41.89 48.59 -26.31
N ARG A 15 40.84 48.00 -26.92
CA ARG A 15 40.19 46.72 -26.53
C ARG A 15 39.87 46.45 -25.03
N LYS A 16 38.58 46.49 -24.69
CA LYS A 16 37.68 45.34 -24.34
C LYS A 16 36.39 45.94 -23.72
N ALA A 17 35.25 45.83 -24.41
CA ALA A 17 34.32 44.70 -24.29
C ALA A 17 33.64 44.64 -22.91
N ASP A 18 32.48 45.29 -22.81
CA ASP A 18 31.45 44.92 -21.84
C ASP A 18 30.10 44.77 -22.58
N SER A 19 29.25 43.88 -22.06
CA SER A 19 28.14 43.24 -22.79
C SER A 19 26.81 43.97 -22.64
N SER A 20 26.03 44.03 -23.73
CA SER A 20 24.62 44.48 -23.70
C SER A 20 23.78 43.83 -24.79
N ILE A 21 23.28 42.62 -24.49
CA ILE A 21 22.07 42.03 -25.11
C ILE A 21 21.28 41.31 -23.98
N PRO A 22 19.98 41.01 -24.15
CA PRO A 22 18.95 41.64 -23.33
C PRO A 22 18.40 40.75 -22.21
N THR A 23 17.63 41.36 -21.31
CA THR A 23 17.00 40.77 -20.13
C THR A 23 16.14 39.54 -20.43
N GLU A 24 16.72 38.34 -20.35
CA GLU A 24 15.98 37.09 -20.30
C GLU A 24 15.19 36.95 -18.99
N ARG A 25 14.07 36.22 -19.04
CA ARG A 25 13.15 36.05 -17.90
C ARG A 25 13.79 35.17 -16.83
N SER A 26 13.92 35.70 -15.61
CA SER A 26 14.62 35.07 -14.48
C SER A 26 13.98 33.75 -14.01
N PRO A 27 14.71 32.62 -14.02
CA PRO A 27 14.25 31.35 -13.45
C PRO A 27 14.80 31.17 -12.02
N ARG A 28 13.97 31.40 -10.99
CA ARG A 28 14.38 31.23 -9.57
C ARG A 28 13.42 30.43 -8.67
N GLU A 29 12.26 29.99 -9.17
CA GLU A 29 11.21 29.40 -8.31
C GLU A 29 11.17 27.85 -8.30
N LEU A 30 12.09 27.17 -8.97
CA LEU A 30 12.08 25.71 -9.16
C LEU A 30 13.27 24.94 -8.54
N HIS A 31 14.26 25.62 -7.96
CA HIS A 31 15.53 24.98 -7.57
C HIS A 31 15.36 23.94 -6.46
N PHE A 32 14.95 24.35 -5.26
CA PHE A 32 15.02 23.51 -4.05
C PHE A 32 14.31 22.15 -4.19
N THR A 33 13.08 22.11 -4.70
CA THR A 33 12.35 20.84 -4.88
C THR A 33 13.06 19.90 -5.86
N GLN A 34 13.64 20.44 -6.95
CA GLN A 34 14.38 19.62 -7.91
C GLN A 34 15.72 19.17 -7.33
N GLU A 35 16.41 20.04 -6.59
CA GLU A 35 17.69 19.78 -5.92
C GLU A 35 17.58 18.66 -4.86
N VAL A 36 16.49 18.64 -4.07
CA VAL A 36 16.16 17.53 -3.16
C VAL A 36 15.88 16.23 -3.94
N ILE A 37 15.15 16.30 -5.06
CA ILE A 37 14.83 15.14 -5.91
C ILE A 37 16.11 14.55 -6.53
N ASP A 38 16.98 15.39 -7.09
CA ASP A 38 18.23 14.99 -7.74
C ASP A 38 19.21 14.40 -6.72
N THR A 39 19.29 14.98 -5.52
CA THR A 39 20.10 14.45 -4.41
C THR A 39 19.54 13.14 -3.88
N ALA A 40 18.22 12.98 -3.82
CA ALA A 40 17.60 11.72 -3.42
C ALA A 40 17.92 10.61 -4.45
N GLN A 41 17.81 10.91 -5.74
CA GLN A 41 18.19 9.99 -6.83
C GLN A 41 19.68 9.62 -6.76
N HIS A 42 20.57 10.58 -6.46
CA HIS A 42 22.00 10.33 -6.29
C HIS A 42 22.28 9.30 -5.17
N TYR A 43 21.52 9.35 -4.06
CA TYR A 43 21.60 8.37 -2.97
C TYR A 43 20.71 7.13 -3.14
N GLY A 44 20.25 6.86 -4.37
CA GLY A 44 19.51 5.64 -4.73
C GLY A 44 18.03 5.63 -4.36
N TRP A 45 17.44 6.77 -4.00
CA TRP A 45 16.01 6.87 -3.74
C TRP A 45 15.22 7.01 -5.04
N GLN A 46 14.02 6.43 -5.06
CA GLN A 46 13.00 6.64 -6.07
C GLN A 46 12.00 7.71 -5.58
N PRO A 47 12.02 8.92 -6.15
CA PRO A 47 11.13 10.00 -5.73
C PRO A 47 9.78 9.98 -6.46
N PHE A 48 8.70 10.21 -5.70
CA PHE A 48 7.38 10.51 -6.20
C PHE A 48 6.92 11.87 -5.64
N HIS A 49 6.73 12.85 -6.52
CA HIS A 49 6.42 14.24 -6.17
C HIS A 49 5.05 14.64 -6.71
N LEU A 50 4.14 15.03 -5.82
CA LEU A 50 2.77 15.43 -6.15
C LEU A 50 2.73 16.88 -6.62
N ARG A 51 2.91 17.10 -7.92
CA ARG A 51 2.99 18.44 -8.53
C ARG A 51 1.68 19.24 -8.59
N ASP A 52 0.52 18.64 -8.32
CA ASP A 52 -0.79 19.26 -8.61
C ASP A 52 -1.78 19.17 -7.44
N ARG A 53 -2.31 20.33 -7.05
CA ARG A 53 -3.30 20.49 -5.97
C ARG A 53 -4.73 20.17 -6.42
N GLU A 54 -5.03 20.21 -7.73
CA GLU A 54 -6.35 19.83 -8.24
C GLU A 54 -6.55 18.29 -8.16
N SER A 55 -5.52 17.53 -8.53
CA SER A 55 -5.52 16.06 -8.45
C SER A 55 -5.79 15.51 -7.04
N ALA A 56 -5.25 16.13 -5.98
CA ALA A 56 -5.47 15.72 -4.60
C ALA A 56 -6.89 16.04 -4.07
N ALA A 57 -7.56 17.06 -4.63
CA ALA A 57 -8.91 17.47 -4.23
C ALA A 57 -9.98 16.44 -4.66
N ILE A 58 -9.76 15.73 -5.77
CA ILE A 58 -10.67 14.70 -6.30
C ILE A 58 -10.75 13.47 -5.35
N VAL A 59 -9.70 13.19 -4.57
CA VAL A 59 -9.56 11.96 -3.77
C VAL A 59 -9.46 12.23 -2.26
N ARG A 60 -10.22 13.22 -1.73
CA ARG A 60 -10.28 13.56 -0.28
C ARG A 60 -8.91 13.78 0.41
N GLY A 61 -7.83 13.97 -0.34
CA GLY A 61 -6.44 13.93 0.13
C GLY A 61 -5.84 15.32 0.36
N ARG A 62 -6.65 16.28 0.81
CA ARG A 62 -6.22 17.66 1.02
C ARG A 62 -5.06 17.70 2.02
N GLY A 63 -4.01 18.45 1.69
CA GLY A 63 -2.80 18.58 2.52
C GLY A 63 -1.91 17.34 2.57
N PHE A 64 -2.06 16.37 1.67
CA PHE A 64 -1.09 15.29 1.54
C PHE A 64 0.32 15.86 1.24
N PRO A 65 1.41 15.34 1.83
CA PRO A 65 2.75 15.91 1.67
C PRO A 65 3.29 15.85 0.24
N ASP A 66 4.08 16.87 -0.16
CA ASP A 66 4.57 17.04 -1.54
C ASP A 66 5.39 15.85 -2.07
N LEU A 67 6.27 15.26 -1.25
CA LEU A 67 7.30 14.32 -1.68
C LEU A 67 7.25 12.99 -0.89
N VAL A 68 7.33 11.89 -1.62
CA VAL A 68 7.47 10.53 -1.10
C VAL A 68 8.72 9.90 -1.71
N LEU A 69 9.60 9.33 -0.89
CA LEU A 69 10.86 8.72 -1.32
C LEU A 69 10.91 7.25 -0.89
N PHE A 70 11.24 6.36 -1.83
CA PHE A 70 11.39 4.92 -1.58
C PHE A 70 12.84 4.47 -1.82
N ARG A 71 13.42 3.68 -0.92
CA ARG A 71 14.72 3.01 -1.13
C ARG A 71 14.75 1.70 -0.35
N GLU A 72 14.77 0.58 -1.07
CA GLU A 72 14.75 -0.77 -0.50
C GLU A 72 13.55 -1.02 0.42
N ASP A 73 13.76 -1.06 1.75
CA ASP A 73 12.70 -1.16 2.76
C ASP A 73 12.40 0.17 3.49
N GLN A 74 13.08 1.25 3.10
CA GLN A 74 12.92 2.58 3.66
C GLN A 74 11.91 3.41 2.86
N LEU A 75 11.07 4.14 3.60
CA LEU A 75 10.11 5.12 3.10
C LEU A 75 10.32 6.44 3.85
N ILE A 76 10.45 7.54 3.12
CA ILE A 76 10.47 8.89 3.70
C ILE A 76 9.32 9.70 3.11
N ILE A 77 8.65 10.47 3.96
CA ILE A 77 7.65 11.47 3.57
C ILE A 77 8.26 12.86 3.84
N ALA A 78 8.10 13.80 2.91
CA ALA A 78 8.55 15.17 3.10
C ALA A 78 7.56 16.18 2.52
N GLU A 79 7.21 17.18 3.31
CA GLU A 79 6.54 18.40 2.85
C GLU A 79 7.62 19.47 2.61
N LEU A 80 7.61 20.12 1.43
CA LEU A 80 8.70 20.98 1.00
C LEU A 80 8.27 22.45 1.02
N LYS A 81 8.84 23.24 1.93
CA LYS A 81 8.56 24.69 2.01
C LYS A 81 9.67 25.49 1.34
N ARG A 82 9.27 26.35 0.38
CA ARG A 82 10.21 27.17 -0.42
C ARG A 82 10.81 28.33 0.36
N ASP A 83 10.10 28.85 1.36
CA ASP A 83 10.47 30.04 2.13
C ASP A 83 10.05 29.92 3.60
N GLU A 84 10.63 30.79 4.44
CA GLU A 84 10.43 30.79 5.88
C GLU A 84 9.06 31.31 6.35
N SER A 85 8.38 32.08 5.51
CA SER A 85 7.00 32.53 5.75
C SER A 85 5.96 31.44 5.52
N SER A 86 6.27 30.41 4.73
CA SER A 86 5.35 29.35 4.35
C SER A 86 5.08 28.39 5.50
N GLN A 87 3.96 28.58 6.20
CA GLN A 87 3.48 27.67 7.25
C GLN A 87 2.82 26.41 6.67
N LEU A 88 2.78 25.33 7.47
CA LEU A 88 1.94 24.16 7.19
C LEU A 88 0.46 24.51 7.34
N SER A 89 -0.39 23.97 6.46
CA SER A 89 -1.84 23.99 6.72
C SER A 89 -2.21 23.01 7.83
N ALA A 90 -3.38 23.19 8.46
CA ALA A 90 -3.88 22.23 9.46
C ALA A 90 -3.98 20.79 8.90
N ASP A 91 -4.34 20.66 7.63
CA ASP A 91 -4.40 19.36 6.93
C ASP A 91 -3.00 18.74 6.81
N GLN A 92 -1.99 19.54 6.43
CA GLN A 92 -0.59 19.10 6.32
C GLN A 92 0.01 18.71 7.66
N VAL A 93 -0.29 19.46 8.73
CA VAL A 93 0.08 19.08 10.10
C VAL A 93 -0.56 17.74 10.49
N GLY A 94 -1.84 17.53 10.15
CA GLY A 94 -2.55 16.27 10.38
C GLY A 94 -1.86 15.08 9.69
N TRP A 95 -1.53 15.22 8.40
CA TRP A 95 -0.82 14.18 7.65
C TRP A 95 0.58 13.90 8.19
N LEU A 96 1.41 14.93 8.40
CA LEU A 96 2.76 14.75 8.92
C LEU A 96 2.75 14.09 10.31
N ASN A 97 1.83 14.48 11.19
CA ASN A 97 1.71 13.86 12.51
C ASN A 97 1.21 12.40 12.46
N ALA A 98 0.38 12.04 11.47
CA ALA A 98 0.00 10.65 11.24
C ALA A 98 1.19 9.83 10.70
N PHE A 99 1.95 10.37 9.74
CA PHE A 99 3.11 9.68 9.17
C PHE A 99 4.24 9.51 10.19
N ARG A 100 4.56 10.53 11.01
CA ARG A 100 5.63 10.49 12.02
C ARG A 100 5.50 9.35 13.03
N GLN A 101 4.30 8.77 13.22
CA GLN A 101 4.08 7.62 14.09
C GLN A 101 4.56 6.28 13.50
N HIS A 102 4.82 6.24 12.19
CA HIS A 102 5.02 5.01 11.43
C HIS A 102 6.24 5.05 10.50
N VAL A 103 6.53 6.21 9.91
CA VAL A 103 7.61 6.42 8.95
C VAL A 103 8.32 7.76 9.21
N PRO A 104 9.61 7.89 8.86
CA PRO A 104 10.30 9.18 8.85
C PRO A 104 9.53 10.21 8.00
N ALA A 105 9.08 11.29 8.64
CA ALA A 105 8.21 12.29 8.01
C ALA A 105 8.61 13.71 8.42
N TYR A 106 9.05 14.48 7.43
CA TYR A 106 9.75 15.74 7.61
C TYR A 106 8.98 16.93 7.04
N GLU A 107 9.22 18.09 7.63
CA GLU A 107 9.03 19.37 6.97
C GLU A 107 10.45 19.83 6.58
N TRP A 108 10.69 20.08 5.30
CA TRP A 108 12.02 20.43 4.80
C TRP A 108 12.03 21.79 4.09
N ARG A 109 13.02 22.61 4.43
CA ARG A 109 13.28 23.95 3.91
C ARG A 109 14.73 24.03 3.38
N PRO A 110 15.07 25.02 2.55
CA PRO A 110 16.44 25.19 2.06
C PRO A 110 17.52 25.28 3.15
N ARG A 111 17.18 25.81 4.33
CA ARG A 111 18.10 25.88 5.48
C ARG A 111 18.41 24.54 6.14
N ASP A 112 17.57 23.52 5.92
CA ASP A 112 17.69 22.21 6.56
C ASP A 112 18.59 21.28 5.73
N TRP A 113 19.29 21.80 4.71
CA TRP A 113 20.04 21.03 3.70
C TRP A 113 21.02 20.00 4.30
N ASP A 114 21.75 20.36 5.35
CA ASP A 114 22.68 19.44 6.03
C ASP A 114 21.94 18.24 6.68
N GLU A 115 20.71 18.44 7.17
CA GLU A 115 19.85 17.36 7.65
C GLU A 115 19.27 16.56 6.49
N ILE A 116 18.80 17.22 5.43
CA ILE A 116 18.27 16.58 4.22
C ILE A 116 19.32 15.63 3.64
N GLU A 117 20.54 16.11 3.38
CA GLU A 117 21.61 15.29 2.82
C GLU A 117 21.97 14.13 3.76
N LYS A 118 22.05 14.38 5.07
CA LYS A 118 22.32 13.33 6.08
C LYS A 118 21.24 12.25 6.07
N VAL A 119 19.97 12.63 5.97
CA VAL A 119 18.82 11.70 5.93
C VAL A 119 18.79 10.93 4.61
N LEU A 120 19.01 11.58 3.47
CA LEU A 120 19.05 10.91 2.16
C LEU A 120 20.24 9.94 2.07
N ARG A 121 21.41 10.32 2.60
CA ARG A 121 22.60 9.47 2.61
C ARG A 121 22.39 8.21 3.47
N HIS A 122 21.94 8.36 4.72
CA HIS A 122 21.94 7.26 5.71
C HIS A 122 20.57 6.58 5.95
N GLY A 123 19.47 7.16 5.48
CA GLY A 123 18.11 6.76 5.84
C GLY A 123 17.49 7.65 6.91
N GLY A 124 16.16 7.78 6.87
CA GLY A 124 15.40 8.51 7.88
C GLY A 124 15.20 7.68 9.16
N VAL A 125 15.01 8.37 10.29
CA VAL A 125 14.70 7.76 11.58
C VAL A 125 13.34 8.26 12.06
N VAL A 126 12.50 7.35 12.56
CA VAL A 126 11.20 7.69 13.15
C VAL A 126 11.44 8.51 14.42
N GLN A 127 10.94 9.75 14.46
CA GLN A 127 11.07 10.63 15.61
C GLN A 127 10.17 10.16 16.76
N SER A 128 10.75 9.56 17.80
CA SER A 128 10.01 9.08 18.97
C SER A 128 10.05 10.10 20.12
N ASP A 129 8.88 10.58 20.53
CA ASP A 129 8.69 11.50 21.67
C ASP A 129 9.06 10.85 23.02
N GLY A 130 10.34 10.81 23.37
CA GLY A 130 10.89 10.70 24.74
C GLY A 130 10.59 9.45 25.56
N LYS A 131 9.61 8.62 25.18
CA LYS A 131 9.37 7.30 25.76
C LYS A 131 10.25 6.30 25.06
N THR A 132 11.17 5.69 25.81
CA THR A 132 11.98 4.55 25.41
C THR A 132 11.14 3.55 24.60
N PRO A 133 11.35 3.40 23.28
CA PRO A 133 10.79 2.27 22.57
C PRO A 133 11.39 1.02 23.22
N PRO A 134 10.62 -0.05 23.49
CA PRO A 134 11.19 -1.24 24.08
C PRO A 134 12.32 -1.76 23.18
N SER A 135 13.54 -1.75 23.73
CA SER A 135 14.78 -2.24 23.13
C SER A 135 14.63 -3.75 22.85
N GLY A 136 13.93 -4.08 21.77
CA GLY A 136 13.34 -5.40 21.62
C GLY A 136 12.49 -5.62 20.35
N ARG A 137 12.36 -4.64 19.45
CA ARG A 137 11.78 -4.91 18.10
C ARG A 137 12.78 -5.61 17.19
N ARG A 138 13.05 -6.89 17.49
CA ARG A 138 13.08 -7.87 16.40
C ARG A 138 11.63 -7.98 15.92
N HIS A 139 11.32 -7.52 14.71
CA HIS A 139 10.00 -7.78 14.11
C HIS A 139 9.93 -9.25 13.67
N LEU A 140 9.70 -10.14 14.64
CA LEU A 140 9.41 -11.56 14.45
C LEU A 140 7.90 -11.84 14.35
N GLY A 141 7.10 -10.85 13.94
CA GLY A 141 5.62 -10.91 14.02
C GLY A 141 4.84 -10.57 12.75
N THR A 142 5.47 -10.08 11.69
CA THR A 142 4.77 -9.60 10.47
C THR A 142 5.18 -10.31 9.19
N ASN A 143 6.07 -11.31 9.26
CA ASN A 143 6.67 -11.93 8.07
C ASN A 143 5.71 -12.80 7.24
N GLN A 144 4.47 -13.00 7.70
CA GLN A 144 3.48 -13.86 7.03
C GLN A 144 2.68 -13.16 5.91
N ILE A 145 2.68 -11.83 5.87
CA ILE A 145 2.04 -11.07 4.79
C ILE A 145 3.13 -10.59 3.83
N PRO A 146 3.13 -11.04 2.55
CA PRO A 146 4.06 -10.55 1.54
C PRO A 146 3.98 -9.03 1.40
N ARG A 147 5.13 -8.35 1.25
CA ARG A 147 5.19 -6.88 1.08
C ARG A 147 4.34 -6.39 -0.11
N ASN A 148 4.18 -7.23 -1.12
CA ASN A 148 3.41 -7.04 -2.34
C ASN A 148 2.00 -7.68 -2.29
N PHE A 149 1.45 -7.91 -1.09
CA PHE A 149 0.20 -8.63 -0.78
C PHE A 149 -0.89 -8.61 -1.86
N HIS A 150 -1.34 -7.43 -2.29
CA HIS A 150 -2.44 -7.31 -3.26
C HIS A 150 -2.10 -7.99 -4.59
N SER A 151 -0.90 -7.77 -5.14
CA SER A 151 -0.44 -8.45 -6.36
C SER A 151 -0.29 -9.96 -6.20
N VAL A 152 0.04 -10.44 -4.99
CA VAL A 152 0.15 -11.87 -4.67
C VAL A 152 -1.23 -12.54 -4.67
N ILE A 153 -2.20 -11.97 -3.95
CA ILE A 153 -3.56 -12.53 -3.89
C ILE A 153 -4.25 -12.45 -5.24
N GLN A 154 -4.08 -11.35 -5.97
CA GLN A 154 -4.60 -11.21 -7.33
C GLN A 154 -3.94 -12.22 -8.29
N GLY A 155 -2.61 -12.30 -8.32
CA GLY A 155 -1.88 -13.21 -9.20
C GLY A 155 -2.12 -14.68 -8.89
N LEU A 156 -2.36 -15.06 -7.62
CA LEU A 156 -2.79 -16.40 -7.24
C LEU A 156 -4.21 -16.70 -7.77
N ALA A 157 -5.17 -15.81 -7.55
CA ALA A 157 -6.54 -15.99 -8.04
C ALA A 157 -6.57 -16.10 -9.57
N GLU A 158 -5.95 -15.16 -10.28
CA GLU A 158 -5.81 -15.17 -11.74
C GLU A 158 -5.14 -16.46 -12.25
N THR A 159 -4.03 -16.88 -11.64
CA THR A 159 -3.31 -18.11 -12.05
C THR A 159 -4.16 -19.36 -11.83
N ILE A 160 -4.92 -19.46 -10.72
CA ILE A 160 -5.75 -20.64 -10.42
C ILE A 160 -7.04 -20.65 -11.25
N GLU A 161 -7.55 -19.48 -11.66
CA GLU A 161 -8.74 -19.34 -12.51
C GLU A 161 -8.45 -19.53 -14.01
N ASP A 162 -7.22 -19.26 -14.48
CA ASP A 162 -6.84 -19.33 -15.89
C ASP A 162 -7.22 -20.68 -16.56
N LYS A 163 -7.86 -20.61 -17.72
CA LYS A 163 -8.23 -21.77 -18.54
C LYS A 163 -7.05 -22.67 -18.92
N GLU A 164 -5.84 -22.10 -19.03
CA GLU A 164 -4.59 -22.79 -19.37
C GLU A 164 -3.91 -23.39 -18.12
N PHE A 165 -4.35 -23.04 -16.91
CA PHE A 165 -3.87 -23.67 -15.68
C PHE A 165 -4.30 -25.14 -15.64
N ASP A 166 -3.32 -26.03 -15.44
CA ASP A 166 -3.51 -27.48 -15.60
C ASP A 166 -4.69 -28.00 -14.77
N ARG A 167 -5.60 -28.70 -15.44
CA ARG A 167 -6.81 -29.25 -14.83
C ARG A 167 -6.45 -30.32 -13.79
N GLY A 168 -5.33 -31.02 -13.97
CA GLY A 168 -4.77 -31.96 -13.00
C GLY A 168 -4.35 -31.24 -11.72
N ASP A 169 -3.49 -30.24 -11.82
CA ASP A 169 -3.04 -29.40 -10.69
C ASP A 169 -4.21 -28.71 -9.97
N ARG A 170 -5.17 -28.11 -10.68
CA ARG A 170 -6.39 -27.56 -10.05
C ARG A 170 -7.16 -28.62 -9.28
N SER A 171 -7.30 -29.82 -9.83
CA SER A 171 -7.95 -30.94 -9.13
C SER A 171 -7.14 -31.49 -7.95
N ARG A 172 -5.81 -31.32 -7.92
CA ARG A 172 -4.97 -31.67 -6.76
C ARG A 172 -5.18 -30.65 -5.64
N LEU A 173 -5.09 -29.35 -5.94
CA LEU A 173 -5.31 -28.27 -4.96
C LEU A 173 -6.70 -28.32 -4.30
N ARG A 174 -7.74 -28.68 -5.05
CA ARG A 174 -9.10 -28.90 -4.51
C ARG A 174 -9.23 -30.08 -3.56
N ARG A 175 -8.30 -31.04 -3.60
CA ARG A 175 -8.35 -32.30 -2.83
C ARG A 175 -7.27 -32.41 -1.75
N MET A 176 -6.24 -31.56 -1.79
CA MET A 176 -5.17 -31.55 -0.80
C MET A 176 -5.73 -31.26 0.59
N ASP A 177 -5.05 -31.77 1.62
CA ASP A 177 -5.26 -31.33 2.99
C ASP A 177 -4.71 -29.91 3.15
N PRO A 178 -5.53 -28.89 3.47
CA PRO A 178 -5.02 -27.54 3.70
C PRO A 178 -4.16 -27.42 4.96
N ASP A 179 -4.29 -28.32 5.94
CA ASP A 179 -3.41 -28.33 7.13
C ASP A 179 -2.01 -28.88 6.80
N ASN A 180 -1.91 -29.80 5.84
CA ASN A 180 -0.68 -30.50 5.46
C ASN A 180 -0.55 -30.61 3.91
N PRO A 181 -0.34 -29.49 3.19
CA PRO A 181 -0.33 -29.49 1.73
C PRO A 181 0.88 -30.25 1.16
N ASP A 182 0.61 -31.36 0.49
CA ASP A 182 1.58 -32.34 0.00
C ASP A 182 1.88 -32.22 -1.51
N THR A 183 1.13 -31.39 -2.24
CA THR A 183 1.11 -31.42 -3.71
C THR A 183 2.09 -30.45 -4.36
N ALA A 184 2.82 -30.91 -5.39
CA ALA A 184 3.75 -30.08 -6.16
C ALA A 184 3.11 -28.81 -6.78
N ALA A 185 1.80 -28.84 -7.05
CA ALA A 185 1.04 -27.69 -7.54
C ALA A 185 1.05 -26.52 -6.54
N PHE A 186 0.95 -26.82 -5.23
CA PHE A 186 0.96 -25.84 -4.16
C PHE A 186 2.33 -25.17 -4.04
N TRP A 187 3.39 -25.97 -3.98
CA TRP A 187 4.77 -25.48 -3.92
C TRP A 187 5.15 -24.62 -5.13
N ARG A 188 4.71 -25.00 -6.34
CA ARG A 188 4.88 -24.18 -7.56
C ARG A 188 4.18 -22.82 -7.46
N LEU A 189 2.98 -22.76 -6.87
CA LEU A 189 2.25 -21.51 -6.68
C LEU A 189 2.94 -20.59 -5.67
N LEU A 190 3.41 -21.11 -4.52
CA LEU A 190 4.13 -20.30 -3.54
C LEU A 190 5.40 -19.66 -4.13
N VAL A 191 6.21 -20.44 -4.86
CA VAL A 191 7.42 -19.93 -5.53
C VAL A 191 7.08 -18.89 -6.59
N ARG A 192 6.08 -19.16 -7.45
CA ARG A 192 5.62 -18.22 -8.49
C ARG A 192 5.09 -16.91 -7.89
N ALA A 193 4.48 -16.97 -6.71
CA ALA A 193 3.91 -15.81 -6.03
C ALA A 193 4.94 -14.99 -5.24
N GLY A 194 6.21 -15.42 -5.14
CA GLY A 194 7.26 -14.68 -4.43
C GLY A 194 7.00 -14.61 -2.92
N MET A 195 6.61 -15.75 -2.32
CA MET A 195 6.38 -15.86 -0.88
C MET A 195 7.63 -15.53 -0.03
N PRO A 196 7.45 -15.11 1.24
CA PRO A 196 8.55 -15.00 2.20
C PRO A 196 9.26 -16.34 2.41
N GLU A 197 10.48 -16.32 2.95
CA GLU A 197 11.33 -17.52 3.11
C GLU A 197 10.72 -18.61 4.01
N ASP A 198 9.91 -18.22 5.00
CA ASP A 198 9.26 -19.13 5.96
C ASP A 198 7.75 -18.80 6.10
N PRO A 199 6.94 -19.15 5.07
CA PRO A 199 5.51 -18.88 5.07
C PRO A 199 4.75 -19.94 5.87
N ASP A 200 3.68 -19.54 6.56
CA ASP A 200 2.80 -20.44 7.31
C ASP A 200 2.05 -21.36 6.32
N ILE A 201 2.59 -22.57 6.18
CA ILE A 201 2.18 -23.54 5.15
C ILE A 201 0.72 -23.99 5.33
N SER A 202 0.22 -24.12 6.57
CA SER A 202 -1.18 -24.49 6.82
C SER A 202 -2.13 -23.36 6.40
N LYS A 203 -1.76 -22.11 6.68
CA LYS A 203 -2.57 -20.95 6.27
C LYS A 203 -2.58 -20.73 4.78
N TRP A 204 -1.42 -20.76 4.14
CA TRP A 204 -1.33 -20.68 2.67
C TRP A 204 -1.99 -21.89 2.00
N GLY A 205 -1.93 -23.06 2.62
CA GLY A 205 -2.68 -24.26 2.25
C GLY A 205 -4.19 -23.99 2.22
N LEU A 206 -4.75 -23.43 3.29
CA LEU A 206 -6.16 -23.04 3.38
C LEU A 206 -6.58 -22.01 2.32
N ILE A 207 -5.76 -20.97 2.10
CA ILE A 207 -6.02 -19.91 1.12
C ILE A 207 -6.08 -20.50 -0.31
N ILE A 208 -5.04 -21.23 -0.71
CA ILE A 208 -4.94 -21.82 -2.06
C ILE A 208 -5.99 -22.93 -2.26
N HIS A 209 -6.27 -23.73 -1.23
CA HIS A 209 -7.35 -24.73 -1.26
C HIS A 209 -8.71 -24.06 -1.50
N GLY A 210 -9.01 -22.99 -0.77
CA GLY A 210 -10.25 -22.24 -0.90
C GLY A 210 -10.43 -21.58 -2.27
N MET A 211 -9.38 -20.91 -2.78
CA MET A 211 -9.37 -20.38 -4.15
C MET A 211 -9.62 -21.49 -5.17
N ALA A 212 -8.87 -22.60 -5.10
CA ALA A 212 -9.02 -23.71 -6.04
C ALA A 212 -10.41 -24.35 -6.01
N LEU A 213 -11.05 -24.46 -4.84
CA LEU A 213 -12.43 -24.92 -4.69
C LEU A 213 -13.44 -23.98 -5.37
N MET A 214 -13.19 -22.68 -5.37
CA MET A 214 -14.13 -21.67 -5.88
C MET A 214 -13.92 -21.31 -7.36
N SER A 215 -12.74 -21.55 -7.93
CA SER A 215 -12.45 -21.28 -9.34
C SER A 215 -13.16 -22.27 -10.28
N HIS A 216 -14.35 -21.91 -10.78
CA HIS A 216 -15.17 -22.79 -11.65
C HIS A 216 -15.04 -22.54 -13.16
N GLY A 217 -14.07 -21.72 -13.59
CA GLY A 217 -13.68 -21.58 -15.01
C GLY A 217 -14.59 -20.72 -15.89
N ALA A 218 -15.69 -20.19 -15.35
CA ALA A 218 -16.56 -19.22 -16.03
C ALA A 218 -16.88 -17.98 -15.16
N GLU A 219 -16.80 -18.10 -13.83
CA GLU A 219 -17.04 -17.01 -12.88
C GLU A 219 -15.82 -16.83 -11.97
N LEU A 220 -15.49 -15.57 -11.65
CA LEU A 220 -14.36 -15.21 -10.81
C LEU A 220 -14.64 -15.63 -9.37
N ALA A 221 -13.75 -16.40 -8.74
CA ALA A 221 -13.83 -16.71 -7.32
C ALA A 221 -13.52 -15.47 -6.45
N HIS A 222 -12.76 -14.52 -7.02
CA HIS A 222 -12.46 -13.23 -6.41
C HIS A 222 -13.39 -12.11 -6.88
N ASN A 223 -14.06 -11.45 -5.93
CA ASN A 223 -14.79 -10.21 -6.18
C ASN A 223 -14.55 -9.19 -5.05
N PRO A 224 -13.75 -8.13 -5.28
CA PRO A 224 -13.39 -7.16 -4.24
C PRO A 224 -14.57 -6.24 -3.83
N ARG A 225 -15.73 -6.34 -4.50
CA ARG A 225 -16.95 -5.58 -4.15
C ARG A 225 -17.92 -6.35 -3.25
N ILE A 226 -17.65 -7.63 -2.97
CA ILE A 226 -18.47 -8.47 -2.12
C ILE A 226 -17.65 -8.84 -0.89
N SER A 227 -17.88 -8.14 0.21
CA SER A 227 -17.26 -8.45 1.50
C SER A 227 -17.68 -9.82 2.02
N ILE A 228 -16.88 -10.41 2.91
CA ILE A 228 -17.16 -11.73 3.49
C ILE A 228 -18.55 -11.75 4.15
N GLY A 229 -18.87 -10.76 5.00
CA GLY A 229 -20.15 -10.69 5.70
C GLY A 229 -21.35 -10.62 4.76
N ARG A 230 -21.23 -9.90 3.65
CA ARG A 230 -22.26 -9.82 2.60
C ARG A 230 -22.43 -11.16 1.89
N ALA A 231 -21.35 -11.85 1.53
CA ALA A 231 -21.39 -13.19 0.93
C ALA A 231 -22.03 -14.23 1.87
N LEU A 232 -21.73 -14.16 3.17
CA LEU A 232 -22.33 -15.02 4.20
C LEU A 232 -23.85 -14.81 4.33
N TYR A 233 -24.35 -13.59 4.11
CA TYR A 233 -25.78 -13.31 4.15
C TYR A 233 -26.50 -13.65 2.83
N GLN A 234 -25.98 -13.21 1.68
CA GLN A 234 -26.65 -13.29 0.37
C GLN A 234 -26.33 -14.53 -0.48
N GLY A 235 -25.53 -15.47 0.03
CA GLY A 235 -24.85 -16.51 -0.75
C GLY A 235 -25.68 -17.21 -1.84
N GLY A 236 -25.28 -16.96 -3.10
CA GLY A 236 -25.59 -17.79 -4.28
C GLY A 236 -27.01 -17.81 -4.84
N GLY A 237 -28.03 -17.31 -4.12
CA GLY A 237 -29.40 -17.38 -4.61
C GLY A 237 -30.46 -16.85 -3.64
N GLN A 238 -31.66 -17.44 -3.70
CA GLN A 238 -32.83 -16.98 -2.93
C GLN A 238 -32.80 -17.33 -1.43
N ARG A 239 -31.74 -18.00 -0.94
CA ARG A 239 -31.64 -18.44 0.46
C ARG A 239 -30.96 -17.39 1.31
N VAL A 240 -31.77 -16.66 2.06
CA VAL A 240 -31.32 -15.55 2.89
C VAL A 240 -31.80 -15.76 4.34
N PRO A 241 -30.91 -15.74 5.35
CA PRO A 241 -29.45 -15.74 5.25
C PRO A 241 -28.89 -17.09 4.78
N PHE A 242 -27.89 -17.08 3.90
CA PHE A 242 -27.19 -18.29 3.46
C PHE A 242 -26.45 -18.99 4.63
N TYR A 243 -25.74 -18.22 5.43
CA TYR A 243 -25.03 -18.67 6.62
C TYR A 243 -25.74 -18.17 7.86
N SER A 244 -26.42 -19.04 8.59
CA SER A 244 -27.26 -18.63 9.73
C SER A 244 -26.46 -17.95 10.85
N GLU A 245 -27.10 -17.04 11.56
CA GLU A 245 -26.49 -16.25 12.66
C GLU A 245 -25.74 -17.12 13.69
N LYS A 246 -26.31 -18.27 14.08
CA LYS A 246 -25.62 -19.22 14.97
C LYS A 246 -24.29 -19.71 14.40
N ARG A 247 -24.22 -19.97 13.08
CA ARG A 247 -22.96 -20.37 12.41
C ARG A 247 -22.02 -19.20 12.25
N LEU A 248 -22.52 -18.00 11.98
CA LEU A 248 -21.72 -16.76 11.96
C LEU A 248 -21.06 -16.51 13.32
N SER A 249 -21.85 -16.51 14.41
CA SER A 249 -21.34 -16.38 15.78
C SER A 249 -20.29 -17.45 16.10
N THR A 250 -20.53 -18.71 15.70
CA THR A 250 -19.55 -19.81 15.86
C THR A 250 -18.25 -19.54 15.09
N LEU A 251 -18.33 -19.01 13.85
CA LEU A 251 -17.17 -18.69 13.02
C LEU A 251 -16.35 -17.53 13.61
N LEU A 252 -17.02 -16.46 14.05
CA LEU A 252 -16.37 -15.28 14.62
C LEU A 252 -15.75 -15.56 16.00
N ALA A 253 -16.40 -16.39 16.82
CA ALA A 253 -15.85 -16.81 18.11
C ALA A 253 -14.73 -17.86 17.99
N ALA A 254 -14.61 -18.55 16.85
CA ALA A 254 -13.59 -19.56 16.66
C ALA A 254 -12.18 -18.95 16.69
N ARG A 255 -11.24 -19.75 17.19
CA ARG A 255 -9.79 -19.59 17.11
C ARG A 255 -9.15 -20.87 16.56
N ASP A 256 -7.87 -20.83 16.23
CA ASP A 256 -7.14 -21.99 15.73
C ASP A 256 -7.16 -23.20 16.69
N PRO A 257 -7.11 -24.45 16.19
CA PRO A 257 -7.29 -24.90 14.81
C PRO A 257 -8.77 -25.00 14.37
N THR A 258 -9.71 -24.50 15.18
CA THR A 258 -11.14 -24.63 14.89
C THR A 258 -11.60 -23.65 13.82
N LEU A 259 -11.05 -22.43 13.78
CA LEU A 259 -11.30 -21.46 12.71
C LEU A 259 -10.96 -22.05 11.33
N HIS A 260 -9.76 -22.60 11.17
CA HIS A 260 -9.27 -23.19 9.93
C HIS A 260 -10.23 -24.25 9.36
N ARG A 261 -10.66 -25.20 10.19
CA ARG A 261 -11.65 -26.23 9.82
C ARG A 261 -13.02 -25.63 9.44
N LEU A 262 -13.47 -24.58 10.11
CA LEU A 262 -14.73 -23.88 9.78
C LEU A 262 -14.61 -23.14 8.44
N LEU A 263 -13.47 -22.49 8.16
CA LEU A 263 -13.20 -21.82 6.89
C LEU A 263 -13.09 -22.83 5.73
N ALA A 264 -12.39 -23.94 5.92
CA ALA A 264 -12.33 -25.02 4.92
C ALA A 264 -13.72 -25.61 4.62
N ARG A 265 -14.64 -25.66 5.60
CA ARG A 265 -16.04 -26.03 5.39
C ARG A 265 -16.81 -24.93 4.65
N LEU A 266 -16.60 -23.67 5.04
CA LEU A 266 -17.24 -22.51 4.44
C LEU A 266 -16.91 -22.38 2.95
N PHE A 267 -15.65 -22.55 2.53
CA PHE A 267 -15.26 -22.48 1.12
C PHE A 267 -15.96 -23.54 0.27
N ARG A 268 -16.15 -24.76 0.80
CA ARG A 268 -16.93 -25.80 0.09
C ARG A 268 -18.41 -25.42 -0.03
N MET A 269 -18.98 -24.79 0.99
CA MET A 269 -20.36 -24.29 0.95
C MET A 269 -20.53 -23.14 -0.06
N LEU A 270 -19.63 -22.16 -0.08
CA LEU A 270 -19.67 -21.03 -1.02
C LEU A 270 -19.37 -21.46 -2.46
N SER A 271 -18.43 -22.40 -2.64
CA SER A 271 -18.12 -23.06 -3.92
C SER A 271 -19.36 -23.74 -4.53
N ALA A 272 -20.12 -24.50 -3.74
CA ALA A 272 -21.32 -25.19 -4.21
C ALA A 272 -22.46 -24.26 -4.67
N GLU A 273 -22.46 -23.01 -4.21
CA GLU A 273 -23.49 -22.00 -4.51
C GLU A 273 -22.92 -20.87 -5.43
N GLY A 274 -21.72 -21.03 -5.99
CA GLY A 274 -21.09 -20.05 -6.88
C GLY A 274 -20.77 -18.69 -6.25
N CYS A 275 -20.71 -18.60 -4.93
CA CYS A 275 -20.65 -17.30 -4.24
C CYS A 275 -19.23 -16.74 -4.11
N ALA A 276 -18.86 -15.83 -5.03
CA ALA A 276 -17.61 -15.07 -4.98
C ALA A 276 -17.56 -14.04 -3.85
N PHE A 277 -16.36 -13.77 -3.31
CA PHE A 277 -16.13 -12.75 -2.28
C PHE A 277 -14.72 -12.13 -2.37
N ASN A 278 -14.46 -11.15 -1.51
CA ASN A 278 -13.19 -10.45 -1.43
C ASN A 278 -12.09 -11.31 -0.77
N TRP A 279 -11.31 -12.02 -1.58
CA TRP A 279 -10.14 -12.77 -1.09
C TRP A 279 -9.07 -11.93 -0.39
N PHE A 280 -9.01 -10.60 -0.56
CA PHE A 280 -8.08 -9.76 0.22
C PHE A 280 -8.49 -9.72 1.70
N GLU A 281 -9.79 -9.57 2.00
CA GLU A 281 -10.32 -9.64 3.37
C GLU A 281 -10.08 -11.04 3.96
N MET A 282 -10.43 -12.10 3.21
CA MET A 282 -10.34 -13.47 3.70
C MET A 282 -8.89 -13.90 3.96
N THR A 283 -7.96 -13.49 3.10
CA THR A 283 -6.56 -13.83 3.30
C THR A 283 -5.95 -13.04 4.47
N ARG A 284 -6.29 -11.76 4.65
CA ARG A 284 -5.88 -11.01 5.84
C ARG A 284 -6.44 -11.65 7.12
N PHE A 285 -7.71 -12.09 7.10
CA PHE A 285 -8.32 -12.79 8.24
C PHE A 285 -7.53 -14.05 8.61
N ILE A 286 -7.25 -14.92 7.65
CA ILE A 286 -6.48 -16.16 7.86
C ILE A 286 -5.07 -15.86 8.37
N LEU A 287 -4.36 -14.91 7.76
CA LEU A 287 -2.96 -14.61 8.12
C LEU A 287 -2.83 -13.89 9.47
N TYR A 288 -3.77 -13.02 9.85
CA TYR A 288 -3.73 -12.30 11.12
C TYR A 288 -4.04 -13.17 12.34
N GLU A 289 -4.86 -14.22 12.22
CA GLU A 289 -5.13 -15.12 13.35
C GLU A 289 -3.83 -15.62 14.02
N GLY A 290 -3.67 -15.55 15.33
CA GLY A 290 -2.46 -16.02 16.03
C GLY A 290 -1.16 -15.24 15.77
N TYR A 291 -1.15 -14.22 14.90
CA TYR A 291 0.00 -13.33 14.65
C TYR A 291 -0.31 -11.85 14.97
N ASP A 292 -1.50 -11.38 14.59
CA ASP A 292 -2.06 -10.05 14.86
C ASP A 292 -3.54 -10.21 15.27
N GLU A 293 -3.76 -10.63 16.52
CA GLU A 293 -5.12 -10.79 17.09
C GLU A 293 -5.95 -9.49 17.00
N GLY A 294 -5.31 -8.32 17.09
CA GLY A 294 -6.00 -7.04 16.97
C GLY A 294 -6.53 -6.79 15.56
N GLY A 295 -5.71 -7.06 14.54
CA GLY A 295 -6.14 -7.08 13.14
C GLY A 295 -7.19 -8.15 12.86
N ALA A 296 -7.06 -9.34 13.44
CA ALA A 296 -8.01 -10.44 13.27
C ALA A 296 -9.39 -10.14 13.90
N ASP A 297 -9.43 -9.52 15.08
CA ASP A 297 -10.68 -9.09 15.73
C ASP A 297 -11.33 -7.90 15.01
N GLN A 298 -10.54 -6.97 14.48
CA GLN A 298 -11.07 -5.89 13.63
C GLN A 298 -11.78 -6.45 12.39
N ILE A 299 -11.19 -7.44 11.71
CA ILE A 299 -11.83 -8.11 10.57
C ILE A 299 -13.09 -8.87 10.99
N ARG A 300 -13.11 -9.54 12.15
CA ARG A 300 -14.34 -10.17 12.69
C ARG A 300 -15.48 -9.17 12.89
N VAL A 301 -15.17 -7.98 13.43
CA VAL A 301 -16.14 -6.90 13.59
C VAL A 301 -16.65 -6.40 12.23
N GLU A 302 -15.79 -6.32 11.22
CA GLU A 302 -16.18 -5.97 9.85
C GLU A 302 -17.08 -7.03 9.21
N ILE A 303 -16.74 -8.32 9.31
CA ILE A 303 -17.59 -9.44 8.84
C ILE A 303 -18.99 -9.36 9.47
N ALA A 304 -19.08 -9.17 10.80
CA ALA A 304 -20.35 -9.03 11.48
C ALA A 304 -21.14 -7.79 11.00
N ARG A 305 -20.48 -6.63 10.91
CA ARG A 305 -21.11 -5.38 10.46
C ARG A 305 -21.66 -5.48 9.05
N GLU A 306 -20.93 -6.08 8.13
CA GLU A 306 -21.39 -6.25 6.74
C GLU A 306 -22.56 -7.25 6.66
N TYR A 307 -22.51 -8.34 7.43
CA TYR A 307 -23.62 -9.30 7.52
C TYR A 307 -24.92 -8.64 8.00
N TYR A 308 -24.92 -8.01 9.17
CA TYR A 308 -26.12 -7.39 9.74
C TYR A 308 -26.56 -6.12 8.99
N ARG A 309 -25.65 -5.37 8.35
CA ARG A 309 -26.03 -4.29 7.44
C ARG A 309 -26.77 -4.83 6.23
N THR A 310 -26.27 -5.92 5.65
CA THR A 310 -26.93 -6.58 4.51
C THR A 310 -28.29 -7.12 4.93
N GLU A 311 -28.42 -7.69 6.12
CA GLU A 311 -29.71 -8.11 6.69
C GLU A 311 -30.73 -6.97 6.73
N ARG A 312 -30.37 -5.85 7.38
CA ARG A 312 -31.23 -4.67 7.46
C ARG A 312 -31.62 -4.09 6.10
N GLN A 313 -30.83 -4.31 5.05
CA GLN A 313 -31.13 -3.86 3.69
C GLN A 313 -32.08 -4.80 2.92
N ASN A 314 -32.19 -6.06 3.32
CA ASN A 314 -33.04 -7.05 2.63
C ASN A 314 -34.34 -7.34 3.39
N THR A 315 -34.41 -7.07 4.70
CA THR A 315 -35.67 -7.01 5.45
C THR A 315 -36.38 -5.69 5.15
N PRO A 316 -37.62 -5.69 4.58
CA PRO A 316 -38.41 -4.47 4.43
C PRO A 316 -38.60 -3.78 5.78
N SER A 317 -38.63 -2.45 5.79
CA SER A 317 -39.02 -1.71 7.00
C SER A 317 -40.50 -1.96 7.30
N GLU A 318 -40.79 -2.43 8.51
CA GLU A 318 -42.15 -2.47 9.09
C GLU A 318 -42.69 -1.05 9.32
#